data_AF-A0AA43QMB8-F1
#
_entry.id   AF-A0AA43QMB8-F1
#
_cell.length_a   1.000
_cell.length_b   1.000
_cell.length_c   1.000
_cell.angle_alpha   90.00
_cell.angle_beta   90.00
_cell.angle_gamma   90.00
#
_symmetry.space_group_name_H-M   'P 1'
#
loop_
_entity.id
_entity.type
_entity.pdbx_description
1 polymer ?
#
loop_
_entity_poly.entity_id
_entity_poly.type
_entity_poly.pdbx_seq_one_letter_code
_entity_poly.pdbx_strand_id
1 'polypeptide(L)'
;MLDPSLVSLTYLDEGAANIVYRISASPSASPTRSSHHESYSRTTPPPSEIDTPPIRPSSSNPFPGQLLRLRKDNATAAVLDSHHHFNNRIAPLLPTANLIQQTLVRASSHLIQKCNAGLRSMEKRGARSPQRAGVYLAEGEAFAVLVTDMSSSNSSSDRDAPVEAETESLSVEFKPKWLAQSPNAPSNGTSRRCRTCALRALRESRGPMPGDEKLLSSSSGFCPLKLMEQDRGIVREVGNRIVELNRIRKEDRGWMEETLFAWLYGNALLARLRTLQVVMDPEGVLMGNLESPDFLTAMTMRDCTLFLRIPRDGGPIEARLGDLDLKAASPKKADYWRRVERQLIDDGWYTAIGRGAAVESEERCQLSQ
;
A
#
# COMPACT_ATOMS: atom_id res chain seq x y z
N MET A 1 14.30 -14.84 13.62
CA MET A 1 14.90 -13.51 13.40
C MET A 1 15.42 -13.49 11.97
N LEU A 2 15.08 -12.48 11.17
CA LEU A 2 15.58 -12.32 9.81
C LEU A 2 17.02 -11.81 9.86
N ASP A 3 17.91 -12.49 9.15
CA ASP A 3 19.33 -12.18 9.08
C ASP A 3 19.84 -12.32 7.64
N PRO A 4 20.77 -11.48 7.16
CA PRO A 4 21.26 -11.53 5.78
C PRO A 4 21.96 -12.84 5.40
N SER A 5 22.31 -13.70 6.36
CA SER A 5 22.78 -15.08 6.10
C SER A 5 21.66 -16.06 5.79
N LEU A 6 20.43 -15.79 6.24
CA LEU A 6 19.27 -16.68 6.14
C LEU A 6 18.31 -16.28 5.01
N VAL A 7 18.30 -15.01 4.61
CA VAL A 7 17.36 -14.49 3.61
C VAL A 7 18.05 -13.69 2.51
N SER A 8 17.48 -13.76 1.31
CA SER A 8 17.78 -12.86 0.20
C SER A 8 16.67 -11.82 0.06
N LEU A 9 17.06 -10.57 -0.20
CA LEU A 9 16.14 -9.45 -0.35
C LEU A 9 16.38 -8.74 -1.69
N THR A 10 15.31 -8.59 -2.47
CA THR A 10 15.31 -7.82 -3.72
C THR A 10 14.43 -6.59 -3.55
N TYR A 11 14.98 -5.40 -3.77
CA TYR A 11 14.21 -4.14 -3.71
C TYR A 11 13.05 -4.19 -4.71
N LEU A 12 11.84 -3.83 -4.26
CA LEU A 12 10.66 -3.72 -5.12
C LEU A 12 10.24 -2.26 -5.30
N ASP A 13 9.84 -1.60 -4.22
CA ASP A 13 9.36 -0.22 -4.25
C ASP A 13 9.50 0.46 -2.89
N GLU A 14 9.28 1.78 -2.85
CA GLU A 14 9.31 2.56 -1.63
C GLU A 14 8.27 3.69 -1.55
N GLY A 15 7.61 3.75 -0.40
CA GLY A 15 6.73 4.85 -0.01
C GLY A 15 7.48 5.98 0.70
N ALA A 16 6.73 6.90 1.31
CA ALA A 16 7.33 7.97 2.10
C ALA A 16 7.98 7.46 3.41
N ALA A 17 7.42 6.43 4.01
CA ALA A 17 7.78 5.93 5.34
C ALA A 17 8.36 4.51 5.36
N ASN A 18 8.22 3.74 4.27
CA ASN A 18 8.59 2.32 4.23
C ASN A 18 9.24 1.96 2.89
N ILE A 19 10.02 0.89 2.88
CA ILE A 19 10.62 0.25 1.71
C ILE A 19 10.16 -1.21 1.69
N VAL A 20 9.78 -1.71 0.52
CA VAL A 20 9.27 -3.06 0.32
C VAL A 20 10.27 -3.87 -0.49
N TYR A 21 10.54 -5.09 -0.02
CA TYR A 21 11.46 -6.05 -0.63
C TYR A 21 10.73 -7.36 -0.92
N ARG A 22 11.05 -8.00 -2.04
CA ARG A 22 10.79 -9.43 -2.22
C ARG A 22 11.74 -10.18 -1.30
N ILE A 23 11.22 -11.16 -0.57
CA ILE A 23 11.97 -11.98 0.37
C ILE A 23 11.95 -13.45 -0.07
N SER A 24 13.11 -14.09 0.01
CA SER A 24 13.25 -15.53 -0.18
C SER A 24 14.27 -16.10 0.80
N ALA A 25 14.22 -17.41 1.06
CA ALA A 25 15.29 -18.08 1.79
C ALA A 25 16.61 -17.99 1.02
N SER A 26 17.71 -17.80 1.74
CA SER A 26 19.05 -17.83 1.13
C SER A 26 19.38 -19.27 0.70
N PRO A 27 19.81 -19.51 -0.56
CA PRO A 27 20.26 -20.84 -1.00
C PRO A 27 21.43 -21.39 -0.18
N SER A 28 22.20 -20.51 0.48
CA SER A 28 23.36 -20.87 1.31
C SER A 28 23.01 -21.20 2.77
N ALA A 29 21.73 -21.11 3.17
CA ALA A 29 21.30 -21.45 4.52
C ALA A 29 21.33 -22.99 4.70
N SER A 30 22.50 -23.53 4.99
CA SER A 30 22.61 -24.94 5.41
C SER A 30 21.94 -25.11 6.77
N PRO A 31 21.11 -26.14 6.99
CA PRO A 31 20.62 -26.44 8.32
C PRO A 31 21.83 -26.85 9.17
N THR A 32 22.21 -26.01 10.12
CA THR A 32 23.22 -26.34 11.11
C THR A 32 22.68 -27.49 11.96
N ARG A 33 22.93 -28.74 11.55
CA ARG A 33 22.79 -29.89 12.45
C ARG A 33 23.81 -29.68 13.57
N SER A 34 23.33 -29.37 14.77
CA SER A 34 24.13 -29.55 15.98
C SER A 34 24.35 -31.05 16.17
N SER A 35 25.38 -31.60 15.54
CA SER A 35 25.86 -32.94 15.85
C SER A 35 26.66 -32.86 17.16
N HIS A 36 25.95 -32.89 18.29
CA HIS A 36 26.55 -33.45 19.49
C HIS A 36 26.79 -34.93 19.19
N HIS A 37 28.03 -35.25 18.82
CA HIS A 37 28.51 -36.61 18.69
C HIS A 37 28.65 -37.17 20.13
N GLU A 38 27.57 -37.69 20.70
CA GLU A 38 27.70 -38.58 21.85
C GLU A 38 28.37 -39.87 21.36
N SER A 39 29.56 -40.14 21.88
CA SER A 39 30.30 -41.37 21.63
C SER A 39 29.55 -42.55 22.25
N TYR A 40 28.97 -43.42 21.43
CA TYR A 40 28.42 -44.70 21.88
C TYR A 40 29.55 -45.61 22.40
N SER A 41 29.37 -46.16 23.60
CA SER A 41 30.28 -47.15 24.19
C SER A 41 29.99 -48.55 23.65
N ARG A 42 30.97 -49.47 23.78
CA ARG A 42 31.00 -50.83 23.17
C ARG A 42 29.88 -51.80 23.57
N THR A 43 28.87 -51.37 24.31
CA THR A 43 27.82 -52.25 24.85
C THR A 43 26.40 -51.94 24.36
N THR A 44 26.20 -50.98 23.45
CA THR A 44 24.88 -50.68 22.88
C THR A 44 24.87 -51.04 21.38
N PRO A 45 23.97 -51.92 20.91
CA PRO A 45 23.85 -52.19 19.47
C PRO A 45 23.40 -50.92 18.74
N PRO A 46 23.89 -50.67 17.51
CA PRO A 46 23.47 -49.51 16.73
C PRO A 46 21.97 -49.60 16.40
N PRO A 47 21.25 -48.47 16.31
CA PRO A 47 19.86 -48.49 15.85
C PRO A 47 19.85 -49.04 14.42
N SER A 48 19.05 -50.08 14.19
CA SER A 48 18.77 -50.60 12.85
C SER A 48 18.35 -49.46 11.93
N GLU A 49 19.10 -49.30 10.83
CA GLU A 49 18.87 -48.32 9.78
C GLU A 49 17.45 -48.46 9.25
N ILE A 50 16.54 -47.61 9.73
CA ILE A 50 15.34 -47.30 8.98
C ILE A 50 15.84 -46.48 7.81
N ASP A 51 15.85 -47.10 6.63
CA ASP A 51 16.05 -46.48 5.33
C ASP A 51 14.93 -45.44 5.14
N THR A 52 15.09 -44.31 5.80
CA THR A 52 14.21 -43.16 5.67
C THR A 52 14.70 -42.50 4.39
N PRO A 53 13.92 -42.47 3.30
CA PRO A 53 14.36 -41.79 2.08
C PRO A 53 14.79 -40.38 2.48
N PRO A 54 15.91 -39.88 1.95
CA PRO A 54 16.39 -38.55 2.32
C PRO A 54 15.24 -37.59 2.08
N ILE A 55 14.69 -37.04 3.17
CA ILE A 55 13.75 -35.93 3.11
C ILE A 55 14.55 -34.84 2.41
N ARG A 56 14.33 -34.69 1.10
CA ARG A 56 14.77 -33.52 0.37
C ARG A 56 14.21 -32.35 1.17
N PRO A 57 15.04 -31.40 1.66
CA PRO A 57 14.48 -30.20 2.23
C PRO A 57 13.55 -29.65 1.15
N SER A 58 12.26 -29.57 1.45
CA SER A 58 11.31 -29.01 0.52
C SER A 58 11.85 -27.63 0.16
N SER A 59 12.21 -27.46 -1.10
CA SER A 59 12.68 -26.19 -1.70
C SER A 59 11.56 -25.15 -1.73
N SER A 60 10.54 -25.30 -0.88
CA SER A 60 9.48 -24.34 -0.67
C SER A 60 10.07 -23.13 0.02
N ASN A 61 10.09 -21.99 -0.68
CA ASN A 61 10.35 -20.70 -0.08
C ASN A 61 9.50 -20.56 1.20
N PRO A 62 10.08 -20.33 2.40
CA PRO A 62 9.33 -20.24 3.65
C PRO A 62 8.47 -18.97 3.74
N PHE A 63 8.57 -18.08 2.75
CA PHE A 63 7.80 -16.84 2.64
C PHE A 63 6.93 -16.85 1.36
N PRO A 64 6.11 -17.90 1.10
CA PRO A 64 5.32 -17.96 -0.13
C PRO A 64 4.28 -16.84 -0.12
N GLY A 65 4.20 -16.09 -1.22
CA GLY A 65 3.26 -14.97 -1.35
C GLY A 65 3.46 -13.84 -0.33
N GLN A 66 4.68 -13.64 0.16
CA GLN A 66 5.00 -12.60 1.13
C GLN A 66 6.08 -11.63 0.65
N LEU A 67 5.92 -10.37 1.02
CA LEU A 67 6.92 -9.31 0.87
C LEU A 67 7.40 -8.85 2.24
N LEU A 68 8.64 -8.37 2.32
CA LEU A 68 9.20 -7.78 3.54
C LEU A 68 9.10 -6.25 3.48
N ARG A 69 8.44 -5.65 4.46
CA ARG A 69 8.31 -4.21 4.62
C ARG A 69 9.20 -3.72 5.77
N LEU A 70 10.10 -2.80 5.44
CA LEU A 70 11.06 -2.20 6.36
C LEU A 70 10.81 -0.70 6.51
N ARG A 71 10.95 -0.20 7.74
CA ARG A 71 10.66 1.19 8.12
C ARG A 71 11.83 2.13 7.82
N LYS A 72 11.53 3.31 7.29
CA LYS A 72 12.48 4.40 7.12
C LYS A 72 12.75 5.15 8.43
N ASP A 73 13.90 5.80 8.52
CA ASP A 73 14.32 6.64 9.64
C ASP A 73 13.39 7.84 9.88
N ASN A 74 12.85 8.43 8.82
CA ASN A 74 11.95 9.58 8.84
C ASN A 74 10.49 9.25 9.19
N ALA A 75 10.15 7.96 9.35
CA ALA A 75 8.81 7.58 9.74
C ALA A 75 8.55 7.96 11.21
N THR A 76 7.29 8.28 11.55
CA THR A 76 6.96 8.83 12.88
C THR A 76 6.69 7.79 13.95
N ALA A 77 6.16 6.62 13.58
CA ALA A 77 5.80 5.56 14.52
C ALA A 77 6.78 4.40 14.40
N ALA A 78 7.07 3.71 15.51
CA ALA A 78 7.82 2.45 15.47
C ALA A 78 7.01 1.34 14.77
N VAL A 79 7.68 0.32 14.25
CA VAL A 79 6.99 -0.81 13.58
C VAL A 79 6.06 -1.54 14.55
N LEU A 80 6.52 -1.79 15.78
CA LEU A 80 5.74 -2.50 16.80
C LEU A 80 4.44 -1.76 17.13
N ASP A 81 4.51 -0.45 17.34
CA ASP A 81 3.33 0.40 17.63
C ASP A 81 2.37 0.42 16.45
N SER A 82 2.89 0.53 15.23
CA SER A 82 2.08 0.52 14.01
C SER A 82 1.35 -0.79 13.83
N HIS A 83 2.01 -1.92 14.11
CA HIS A 83 1.43 -3.25 14.06
C HIS A 83 0.37 -3.48 15.15
N HIS A 84 0.64 -3.04 16.39
CA HIS A 84 -0.36 -3.08 17.47
C HIS A 84 -1.58 -2.22 17.13
N HIS A 85 -1.39 -1.01 16.61
CA HIS A 85 -2.48 -0.17 16.15
C HIS A 85 -3.29 -0.85 15.04
N PHE A 86 -2.63 -1.44 14.04
CA PHE A 86 -3.31 -2.17 12.99
C PHE A 86 -4.22 -3.27 13.56
N ASN A 87 -3.69 -4.14 14.42
CA ASN A 87 -4.46 -5.26 14.98
C ASN A 87 -5.59 -4.84 15.92
N ASN A 88 -5.34 -3.82 16.77
CA ASN A 88 -6.30 -3.45 17.81
C ASN A 88 -7.34 -2.42 17.33
N ARG A 89 -7.02 -1.65 16.29
CA ARG A 89 -7.86 -0.53 15.84
C ARG A 89 -8.36 -0.67 14.41
N ILE A 90 -7.52 -1.11 13.48
CA ILE A 90 -7.87 -1.15 12.06
C ILE A 90 -8.53 -2.48 11.68
N ALA A 91 -7.88 -3.60 12.00
CA ALA A 91 -8.32 -4.93 11.62
C ALA A 91 -9.76 -5.26 12.05
N PRO A 92 -10.25 -4.87 13.25
CA PRO A 92 -11.63 -5.15 13.66
C PRO A 92 -12.71 -4.41 12.85
N LEU A 93 -12.34 -3.38 12.08
CA LEU A 93 -13.31 -2.53 11.36
C LEU A 93 -13.72 -3.10 9.99
N LEU A 94 -12.91 -4.02 9.45
CA LEU A 94 -12.95 -4.51 8.09
C LEU A 94 -12.84 -6.05 8.06
N PRO A 95 -13.44 -6.74 7.08
CA PRO A 95 -13.24 -8.18 6.95
C PRO A 95 -11.77 -8.52 6.74
N THR A 96 -11.28 -9.59 7.39
CA THR A 96 -9.89 -10.05 7.28
C THR A 96 -9.47 -10.31 5.82
N ALA A 97 -10.39 -10.86 5.01
CA ALA A 97 -10.17 -11.10 3.59
C ALA A 97 -9.93 -9.80 2.78
N ASN A 98 -10.36 -8.65 3.28
CA ASN A 98 -10.15 -7.35 2.65
C ASN A 98 -8.94 -6.58 3.19
N LEU A 99 -8.05 -7.24 3.95
CA LEU A 99 -6.86 -6.64 4.50
C LEU A 99 -5.60 -7.35 3.98
N ILE A 100 -4.59 -6.56 3.64
CA ILE A 100 -3.23 -7.08 3.51
C ILE A 100 -2.84 -7.66 4.86
N GLN A 101 -2.56 -8.97 4.91
CA GLN A 101 -2.19 -9.62 6.15
C GLN A 101 -0.79 -9.15 6.55
N GLN A 102 -0.60 -8.97 7.84
CA GLN A 102 0.63 -8.46 8.41
C GLN A 102 1.13 -9.43 9.47
N THR A 103 2.39 -9.85 9.35
CA THR A 103 3.07 -10.66 10.36
C THR A 103 4.29 -9.91 10.85
N LEU A 104 4.29 -9.55 12.14
CA LEU A 104 5.43 -8.95 12.80
C LEU A 104 6.58 -9.95 12.90
N VAL A 105 7.77 -9.56 12.46
CA VAL A 105 9.00 -10.36 12.54
C VAL A 105 10.14 -9.53 13.09
N ARG A 106 11.12 -10.19 13.73
CA ARG A 106 12.36 -9.53 14.15
C ARG A 106 13.35 -9.46 12.99
N ALA A 107 14.01 -8.32 12.81
CA ALA A 107 15.09 -8.12 11.85
C ALA A 107 16.41 -7.83 12.59
N SER A 108 17.51 -8.42 12.14
CA SER A 108 18.84 -8.08 12.68
C SER A 108 19.31 -6.72 12.19
N SER A 109 20.08 -6.01 13.00
CA SER A 109 20.71 -4.73 12.59
C SER A 109 21.59 -4.90 11.35
N HIS A 110 22.27 -6.04 11.22
CA HIS A 110 23.07 -6.39 10.03
C HIS A 110 22.22 -6.45 8.76
N LEU A 111 20.98 -6.96 8.83
CA LEU A 111 20.06 -6.97 7.69
C LEU A 111 19.76 -5.54 7.24
N ILE A 112 19.42 -4.66 8.18
CA ILE A 112 19.09 -3.26 7.92
C ILE A 112 20.30 -2.51 7.33
N GLN A 113 21.49 -2.73 7.90
CA GLN A 113 22.74 -2.14 7.39
C GLN A 113 23.04 -2.59 5.96
N LYS A 114 22.86 -3.88 5.64
CA LYS A 114 23.02 -4.42 4.27
C LYS A 114 22.04 -3.77 3.30
N CYS A 115 20.77 -3.63 3.68
CA CYS A 115 19.76 -2.93 2.89
C CYS A 115 20.14 -1.46 2.66
N ASN A 116 20.58 -0.75 3.70
CA ASN A 116 21.03 0.65 3.60
C ASN A 116 22.25 0.82 2.69
N ALA A 117 23.21 -0.11 2.74
CA ALA A 117 24.34 -0.13 1.80
C ALA A 117 23.87 -0.32 0.35
N GLY A 118 22.88 -1.20 0.13
CA GLY A 118 22.22 -1.39 -1.17
C GLY A 118 21.55 -0.11 -1.68
N LEU A 119 20.79 0.59 -0.84
CA LEU A 119 20.14 1.85 -1.19
C LEU A 119 21.15 2.93 -1.60
N ARG A 120 22.23 3.09 -0.83
CA ARG A 120 23.34 4.02 -1.17
C ARG A 120 23.99 3.67 -2.51
N SER A 121 24.13 2.38 -2.81
CA SER A 121 24.66 1.91 -4.10
C SER A 121 23.70 2.25 -5.26
N MET A 122 22.39 2.06 -5.06
CA MET A 122 21.37 2.45 -6.05
C MET A 122 21.36 3.95 -6.32
N GLU A 123 21.46 4.78 -5.28
CA GLU A 123 21.54 6.24 -5.42
C GLU A 123 22.77 6.67 -6.22
N LYS A 124 23.95 6.13 -5.91
CA LYS A 124 25.19 6.42 -6.64
C LYS A 124 25.09 6.08 -8.13
N ARG A 125 24.29 5.07 -8.49
CA ARG A 125 24.04 4.67 -9.88
C ARG A 125 22.84 5.36 -10.53
N GLY A 126 22.17 6.29 -9.84
CA GLY A 126 20.95 6.93 -10.34
C GLY A 126 19.74 6.00 -10.47
N ALA A 127 19.78 4.80 -9.87
CA ALA A 127 18.71 3.82 -9.93
C ALA A 127 17.61 4.04 -8.87
N ARG A 128 17.87 4.90 -7.89
CA ARG A 128 16.90 5.31 -6.86
C ARG A 128 16.32 6.68 -7.21
N SER A 129 15.00 6.86 -7.02
CA SER A 129 14.34 8.14 -7.28
C SER A 129 15.00 9.28 -6.50
N PRO A 130 15.28 10.45 -7.14
CA PRO A 130 15.84 11.62 -6.46
C PRO A 130 15.02 12.08 -5.25
N GLN A 131 13.70 11.91 -5.30
CA GLN A 131 12.75 12.25 -4.23
C GLN A 131 12.91 11.40 -2.96
N ARG A 132 13.55 10.25 -3.11
CA ARG A 132 13.76 9.26 -2.06
C ARG A 132 15.21 9.22 -1.60
N ALA A 133 16.10 9.90 -2.31
CA ALA A 133 17.51 9.91 -2.01
C ALA A 133 17.80 10.55 -0.65
N GLY A 134 18.77 10.00 0.08
CA GLY A 134 19.20 10.51 1.39
C GLY A 134 18.31 10.13 2.57
N VAL A 135 17.24 9.35 2.35
CA VAL A 135 16.39 8.79 3.42
C VAL A 135 16.57 7.28 3.43
N TYR A 136 16.91 6.68 4.56
CA TYR A 136 17.26 5.25 4.65
C TYR A 136 16.42 4.51 5.69
N LEU A 137 16.67 3.22 5.87
CA LEU A 137 16.01 2.42 6.92
C LEU A 137 16.53 2.80 8.30
N ALA A 138 15.64 2.76 9.30
CA ALA A 138 15.98 3.05 10.68
C ALA A 138 16.88 1.95 11.29
N GLU A 139 18.16 2.24 11.54
CA GLU A 139 19.13 1.21 11.99
C GLU A 139 18.84 0.64 13.39
N GLY A 140 18.13 1.38 14.24
CA GLY A 140 17.70 0.91 15.57
C GLY A 140 16.38 0.14 15.57
N GLU A 141 15.71 -0.02 14.42
CA GLU A 141 14.44 -0.73 14.34
C GLU A 141 14.67 -2.25 14.35
N ALA A 142 14.17 -2.92 15.40
CA ALA A 142 14.34 -4.36 15.60
C ALA A 142 13.24 -5.19 14.93
N PHE A 143 12.17 -4.54 14.46
CA PHE A 143 11.01 -5.21 13.87
C PHE A 143 10.79 -4.84 12.41
N ALA A 144 10.25 -5.80 11.68
CA ALA A 144 9.79 -5.65 10.31
C ALA A 144 8.41 -6.29 10.17
N VAL A 145 7.76 -6.10 9.03
CA VAL A 145 6.46 -6.69 8.75
C VAL A 145 6.53 -7.50 7.46
N LEU A 146 6.17 -8.78 7.54
CA LEU A 146 5.84 -9.56 6.36
C LEU A 146 4.41 -9.21 5.94
N VAL A 147 4.21 -8.90 4.66
CA VAL A 147 2.90 -8.53 4.10
C VAL A 147 2.51 -9.44 2.95
N THR A 148 1.22 -9.65 2.73
CA THR A 148 0.72 -10.37 1.54
C THR A 148 1.22 -9.73 0.25
N ASP A 149 1.81 -10.53 -0.65
CA ASP A 149 2.18 -10.12 -2.00
C ASP A 149 0.92 -10.09 -2.88
N MET A 150 0.54 -8.91 -3.35
CA MET A 150 -0.59 -8.69 -4.29
C MET A 150 -0.11 -8.41 -5.71
N SER A 151 1.19 -8.58 -6.00
CA SER A 151 1.74 -8.43 -7.36
C SER A 151 1.35 -9.62 -8.24
N SER A 152 1.39 -9.43 -9.56
CA SER A 152 0.95 -10.45 -10.51
C SER A 152 1.91 -11.64 -10.50
N SER A 153 1.37 -12.85 -10.63
CA SER A 153 2.11 -14.13 -10.55
C SER A 153 3.16 -14.32 -11.64
N ASN A 154 3.18 -13.50 -12.70
CA ASN A 154 4.13 -13.61 -13.82
C ASN A 154 5.58 -13.13 -13.52
N SER A 155 5.95 -12.92 -12.26
CA SER A 155 7.31 -12.44 -11.90
C SER A 155 8.23 -13.52 -11.32
N SER A 156 7.78 -14.77 -11.18
CA SER A 156 8.67 -15.89 -10.86
C SER A 156 9.47 -16.29 -12.12
N SER A 157 10.74 -15.91 -12.15
CA SER A 157 11.73 -16.51 -13.04
C SER A 157 12.11 -17.94 -12.64
N ASP A 158 11.50 -18.49 -11.58
CA ASP A 158 11.68 -19.87 -11.14
C ASP A 158 10.87 -20.81 -12.02
N ARG A 159 11.50 -21.27 -13.11
CA ARG A 159 10.94 -22.27 -14.05
C ARG A 159 10.78 -23.67 -13.44
N ASP A 160 11.21 -23.87 -12.20
CA ASP A 160 11.32 -25.19 -11.55
C ASP A 160 10.39 -25.39 -10.34
N ALA A 161 9.52 -24.42 -10.01
CA ALA A 161 8.49 -24.64 -8.99
C ALA A 161 7.36 -25.53 -9.56
N PRO A 162 6.87 -26.55 -8.81
CA PRO A 162 5.74 -27.35 -9.26
C PRO A 162 4.53 -26.45 -9.49
N VAL A 163 4.09 -26.41 -10.74
CA VAL A 163 2.91 -25.68 -11.22
C VAL A 163 1.68 -26.40 -10.66
N GLU A 164 1.29 -26.10 -9.43
CA GLU A 164 -0.15 -25.96 -9.21
C GLU A 164 -0.59 -24.85 -10.15
N ALA A 165 -1.62 -25.09 -10.95
CA ALA A 165 -2.08 -24.17 -11.99
C ALA A 165 -2.58 -22.87 -11.34
N GLU A 166 -1.66 -22.00 -10.93
CA GLU A 166 -1.99 -20.66 -10.50
C GLU A 166 -2.59 -19.97 -11.69
N THR A 167 -3.89 -19.71 -11.62
CA THR A 167 -4.58 -18.94 -12.63
C THR A 167 -3.82 -17.64 -12.83
N GLU A 168 -3.41 -17.38 -14.08
CA GLU A 168 -2.82 -16.12 -14.46
C GLU A 168 -3.73 -14.97 -13.99
N SER A 169 -3.17 -14.01 -13.28
CA SER A 169 -3.91 -12.88 -12.73
C SER A 169 -3.18 -11.58 -12.99
N LEU A 170 -3.94 -10.51 -13.15
CA LEU A 170 -3.43 -9.15 -13.28
C LEU A 170 -3.70 -8.38 -12.00
N SER A 171 -2.74 -7.56 -11.60
CA SER A 171 -2.84 -6.69 -10.43
C SER A 171 -3.25 -5.29 -10.84
N VAL A 172 -4.18 -4.71 -10.08
CA VAL A 172 -4.59 -3.31 -10.17
C VAL A 172 -4.45 -2.69 -8.80
N GLU A 173 -3.82 -1.52 -8.72
CA GLU A 173 -3.73 -0.75 -7.48
C GLU A 173 -4.26 0.68 -7.67
N PHE A 174 -4.94 1.20 -6.64
CA PHE A 174 -5.29 2.61 -6.58
C PHE A 174 -5.59 3.05 -5.15
N LYS A 175 -5.52 4.37 -4.90
CA LYS A 175 -5.94 4.95 -3.63
C LYS A 175 -7.37 5.49 -3.75
N PRO A 176 -8.36 4.97 -2.99
CA PRO A 176 -9.74 5.46 -3.05
C PRO A 176 -9.89 6.92 -2.61
N LYS A 177 -8.99 7.41 -1.74
CA LYS A 177 -9.01 8.77 -1.18
C LYS A 177 -10.30 9.04 -0.38
N TRP A 178 -10.80 10.28 -0.45
CA TRP A 178 -11.96 10.76 0.29
C TRP A 178 -13.25 10.36 -0.43
N LEU A 179 -13.91 9.30 0.04
CA LEU A 179 -15.14 8.76 -0.54
C LEU A 179 -16.41 9.51 -0.09
N ALA A 180 -16.24 10.51 0.78
CA ALA A 180 -17.24 11.52 1.11
C ALA A 180 -16.61 12.91 1.01
N GLN A 181 -17.45 13.94 0.82
CA GLN A 181 -16.97 15.31 0.81
C GLN A 181 -16.35 15.69 2.16
N SER A 182 -15.35 16.58 2.15
CA SER A 182 -14.79 17.13 3.39
C SER A 182 -15.89 17.79 4.23
N PRO A 183 -15.98 17.53 5.55
CA PRO A 183 -16.92 18.25 6.42
C PRO A 183 -16.68 19.76 6.46
N ASN A 184 -15.46 20.20 6.12
CA ASN A 184 -15.11 21.62 6.07
C ASN A 184 -15.21 22.23 4.67
N ALA A 185 -15.63 21.47 3.65
CA ALA A 185 -15.89 22.06 2.34
C ALA A 185 -17.01 23.11 2.44
N PRO A 186 -16.98 24.18 1.63
CA PRO A 186 -18.09 25.13 1.54
C PRO A 186 -19.42 24.41 1.30
N SER A 187 -20.50 24.98 1.85
CA SER A 187 -21.83 24.35 1.89
C SER A 187 -22.26 23.74 0.55
N ASN A 188 -22.99 22.62 0.66
CA ASN A 188 -23.57 21.90 -0.48
C ASN A 188 -24.36 22.90 -1.34
N GLY A 189 -23.89 23.15 -2.56
CA GLY A 189 -24.45 24.15 -3.48
C GLY A 189 -23.41 25.15 -4.02
N THR A 190 -22.35 25.42 -3.25
CA THR A 190 -21.23 26.28 -3.72
C THR A 190 -20.00 25.48 -4.10
N SER A 191 -19.76 24.36 -3.42
CA SER A 191 -18.68 23.43 -3.75
C SER A 191 -18.92 22.78 -5.11
N ARG A 192 -17.96 22.99 -6.02
CA ARG A 192 -17.89 22.31 -7.32
C ARG A 192 -17.05 21.03 -7.18
N ARG A 193 -15.85 21.14 -6.61
CA ARG A 193 -14.90 20.02 -6.51
C ARG A 193 -15.03 19.26 -5.20
N CYS A 194 -14.76 17.95 -5.21
CA CYS A 194 -14.43 17.23 -3.97
C CYS A 194 -13.05 17.65 -3.45
N ARG A 195 -12.73 17.36 -2.18
CA ARG A 195 -11.42 17.66 -1.59
C ARG A 195 -10.23 17.18 -2.41
N THR A 196 -10.31 15.97 -2.97
CA THR A 196 -9.23 15.39 -3.78
C THR A 196 -9.04 16.15 -5.09
N CYS A 197 -10.14 16.54 -5.74
CA CYS A 197 -10.10 17.34 -6.96
C CYS A 197 -9.63 18.78 -6.70
N ALA A 198 -10.05 19.39 -5.58
CA ALA A 198 -9.58 20.71 -5.16
C ALA A 198 -8.07 20.72 -4.89
N LEU A 199 -7.55 19.72 -4.17
CA LEU A 199 -6.12 19.57 -3.90
C LEU A 199 -5.30 19.32 -5.17
N ARG A 200 -5.84 18.57 -6.12
CA ARG A 200 -5.20 18.34 -7.41
C ARG A 200 -5.09 19.64 -8.20
N ALA A 201 -6.17 20.41 -8.31
CA ALA A 201 -6.17 21.70 -9.00
C ALA A 201 -5.16 22.68 -8.36
N LEU A 202 -5.10 22.73 -7.03
CA LEU A 202 -4.09 23.53 -6.31
C LEU A 202 -2.67 23.12 -6.70
N ARG A 203 -2.36 21.82 -6.74
CA ARG A 203 -1.02 21.33 -7.11
C ARG A 203 -0.67 21.65 -8.56
N GLU A 204 -1.61 21.48 -9.48
CA GLU A 204 -1.43 21.79 -10.90
C GLU A 204 -1.13 23.27 -11.12
N SER A 205 -1.80 24.15 -10.37
CA SER A 205 -1.56 25.59 -10.47
C SER A 205 -0.15 26.03 -10.03
N ARG A 206 0.52 25.23 -9.19
CA ARG A 206 1.89 25.51 -8.74
C ARG A 206 2.95 25.06 -9.75
N GLY A 207 2.52 24.38 -10.82
CA GLY A 207 3.42 23.78 -11.77
C GLY A 207 4.29 22.67 -11.15
N PRO A 208 5.26 22.16 -11.93
CA PRO A 208 6.13 21.11 -11.46
C PRO A 208 7.10 21.59 -10.38
N MET A 209 6.85 21.19 -9.12
CA MET A 209 7.86 21.34 -8.07
C MET A 209 8.99 20.32 -8.29
N PRO A 210 10.27 20.69 -8.03
CA PRO A 210 11.37 19.74 -8.03
C PRO A 210 11.07 18.60 -7.05
N GLY A 211 10.97 17.38 -7.57
CA GLY A 211 10.61 16.23 -6.77
C GLY A 211 9.12 15.91 -6.67
N ASP A 212 8.28 16.45 -7.56
CA ASP A 212 6.87 16.08 -7.71
C ASP A 212 6.55 15.41 -9.05
N GLU A 213 7.54 14.99 -9.86
CA GLU A 213 7.34 14.47 -11.24
C GLU A 213 6.35 13.28 -11.35
N LYS A 214 6.28 12.40 -10.33
CA LYS A 214 5.25 11.34 -10.24
C LYS A 214 3.85 11.89 -9.86
N LEU A 215 3.79 13.05 -9.21
CA LEU A 215 2.59 13.80 -8.89
C LEU A 215 2.25 14.87 -9.94
N LEU A 216 3.07 15.10 -10.96
CA LEU A 216 2.72 15.91 -12.15
C LEU A 216 2.14 15.07 -13.27
N SER A 217 2.32 13.75 -13.20
CA SER A 217 1.39 12.86 -13.88
C SER A 217 -0.03 12.98 -13.31
N SER A 218 -0.29 13.72 -12.21
CA SER A 218 -1.61 13.89 -11.58
C SER A 218 -2.68 14.56 -12.44
N SER A 219 -2.38 14.92 -13.70
CA SER A 219 -3.40 14.97 -14.74
C SER A 219 -4.19 13.64 -14.85
N SER A 220 -3.69 12.57 -14.23
CA SER A 220 -4.15 11.19 -14.34
C SER A 220 -5.14 10.67 -13.30
N GLY A 221 -5.41 11.37 -12.20
CA GLY A 221 -6.31 10.81 -11.17
C GLY A 221 -7.79 10.85 -11.55
N PHE A 222 -8.64 10.09 -10.84
CA PHE A 222 -10.11 10.16 -10.95
C PHE A 222 -10.74 10.93 -9.77
N CYS A 223 -12.04 11.24 -9.83
CA CYS A 223 -12.78 11.82 -8.70
C CYS A 223 -13.24 10.70 -7.75
N PRO A 224 -12.82 10.69 -6.47
CA PRO A 224 -13.27 9.69 -5.50
C PRO A 224 -14.78 9.61 -5.29
N LEU A 225 -15.49 10.74 -5.36
CA LEU A 225 -16.94 10.74 -5.15
C LEU A 225 -17.68 10.03 -6.29
N LYS A 226 -17.12 10.05 -7.51
CA LYS A 226 -17.64 9.28 -8.65
C LYS A 226 -17.56 7.75 -8.46
N LEU A 227 -16.74 7.24 -7.53
CA LEU A 227 -16.76 5.80 -7.17
C LEU A 227 -18.02 5.39 -6.41
N MET A 228 -18.72 6.36 -5.81
CA MET A 228 -19.87 6.13 -4.94
C MET A 228 -21.21 6.45 -5.62
N GLU A 229 -21.16 6.87 -6.88
CA GLU A 229 -22.32 7.20 -7.71
C GLU A 229 -23.12 5.95 -8.07
N GLN A 230 -24.43 6.13 -8.26
CA GLN A 230 -25.32 5.06 -8.73
C GLN A 230 -25.39 5.00 -10.26
N ASP A 231 -24.88 6.02 -10.95
CA ASP A 231 -24.83 6.02 -12.41
C ASP A 231 -23.72 5.07 -12.92
N ARG A 232 -24.16 4.06 -13.68
CA ARG A 232 -23.27 3.03 -14.25
C ARG A 232 -22.24 3.60 -15.22
N GLY A 233 -22.60 4.63 -15.98
CA GLY A 233 -21.69 5.32 -16.91
C GLY A 233 -20.58 6.02 -16.15
N ILE A 234 -20.91 6.74 -15.08
CA ILE A 234 -19.94 7.44 -14.23
C ILE A 234 -18.96 6.45 -13.58
N VAL A 235 -19.47 5.35 -13.00
CA VAL A 235 -18.60 4.34 -12.37
C VAL A 235 -17.70 3.66 -13.41
N ARG A 236 -18.21 3.40 -14.62
CA ARG A 236 -17.44 2.85 -15.74
C ARG A 236 -16.31 3.78 -16.18
N GLU A 237 -16.56 5.09 -16.30
CA GLU A 237 -15.51 6.07 -16.61
C GLU A 237 -14.38 6.03 -15.59
N VAL A 238 -14.71 5.93 -14.29
CA VAL A 238 -13.71 5.82 -13.23
C VAL A 238 -12.94 4.51 -13.34
N GLY A 239 -13.61 3.39 -13.60
CA GLY A 239 -12.99 2.10 -13.87
C GLY A 239 -11.99 2.17 -15.01
N ASN A 240 -12.39 2.70 -16.17
CA ASN A 240 -11.52 2.87 -17.33
C ASN A 240 -10.28 3.73 -16.99
N ARG A 241 -10.48 4.80 -16.22
CA ARG A 241 -9.37 5.63 -15.76
C ARG A 241 -8.40 4.87 -14.85
N ILE A 242 -8.91 4.00 -13.97
CA ILE A 242 -8.07 3.14 -13.12
C ILE A 242 -7.28 2.14 -13.98
N VAL A 243 -7.88 1.54 -15.01
CA VAL A 243 -7.19 0.64 -15.95
C VAL A 243 -6.06 1.36 -16.67
N GLU A 244 -6.32 2.57 -17.18
CA GLU A 244 -5.31 3.39 -17.86
C GLU A 244 -4.15 3.75 -16.93
N LEU A 245 -4.45 4.15 -15.69
CA LEU A 245 -3.46 4.47 -14.65
C LEU A 245 -2.54 3.30 -14.31
N ASN A 246 -3.07 2.08 -14.34
CA ASN A 246 -2.33 0.87 -14.06
C ASN A 246 -1.54 0.36 -15.28
N ARG A 247 -1.55 1.10 -16.41
CA ARG A 247 -0.81 0.78 -17.64
C ARG A 247 -1.07 -0.65 -18.13
N ILE A 248 -2.31 -1.10 -17.96
CA ILE A 248 -2.76 -2.41 -18.44
C ILE A 248 -2.55 -2.47 -19.95
N ARG A 249 -2.00 -3.60 -20.41
CA ARG A 249 -1.64 -3.80 -21.82
C ARG A 249 -2.88 -3.71 -22.71
N LYS A 250 -2.69 -3.32 -23.97
CA LYS A 250 -3.80 -3.02 -24.88
C LYS A 250 -4.69 -4.24 -25.11
N GLU A 251 -4.10 -5.42 -25.18
CA GLU A 251 -4.76 -6.72 -25.34
C GLU A 251 -5.66 -7.09 -24.15
N ASP A 252 -5.33 -6.64 -22.94
CA ASP A 252 -6.07 -6.95 -21.71
C ASP A 252 -7.10 -5.89 -21.35
N ARG A 253 -7.04 -4.72 -22.00
CA ARG A 253 -7.79 -3.53 -21.61
C ARG A 253 -9.30 -3.75 -21.61
N GLY A 254 -9.88 -4.25 -22.69
CA GLY A 254 -11.34 -4.37 -22.81
C GLY A 254 -11.96 -5.30 -21.76
N TRP A 255 -11.34 -6.46 -21.53
CA TRP A 255 -11.77 -7.38 -20.48
C TRP A 255 -11.58 -6.80 -19.08
N MET A 256 -10.45 -6.11 -18.84
CA MET A 256 -10.14 -5.49 -17.56
C MET A 256 -11.13 -4.37 -17.23
N GLU A 257 -11.46 -3.52 -18.21
CA GLU A 257 -12.44 -2.43 -18.05
C GLU A 257 -13.82 -2.97 -17.63
N GLU A 258 -14.32 -4.01 -18.30
CA GLU A 258 -15.62 -4.61 -17.95
C GLU A 258 -15.60 -5.28 -16.58
N THR A 259 -14.55 -6.03 -16.29
CA THR A 259 -14.40 -6.79 -15.04
C THR A 259 -14.24 -5.85 -13.84
N LEU A 260 -13.43 -4.80 -13.98
CA LEU A 260 -13.24 -3.78 -12.95
C LEU A 260 -14.51 -2.97 -12.75
N PHE A 261 -15.22 -2.58 -13.82
CA PHE A 261 -16.51 -1.92 -13.70
C PHE A 261 -17.51 -2.75 -12.90
N ALA A 262 -17.68 -4.03 -13.25
CA ALA A 262 -18.62 -4.93 -12.58
C ALA A 262 -18.31 -5.03 -11.08
N TRP A 263 -17.02 -5.14 -10.73
CA TRP A 263 -16.57 -5.16 -9.34
C TRP A 263 -16.82 -3.83 -8.63
N LEU A 264 -16.42 -2.69 -9.22
CA LEU A 264 -16.59 -1.37 -8.62
C LEU A 264 -18.06 -1.06 -8.32
N TYR A 265 -18.96 -1.40 -9.24
CA TYR A 265 -20.39 -1.13 -9.10
C TYR A 265 -21.07 -2.02 -8.05
N GLY A 266 -20.61 -3.25 -7.86
CA GLY A 266 -21.23 -4.24 -6.96
C GLY A 266 -20.57 -4.41 -5.59
N ASN A 267 -19.42 -3.77 -5.33
CA ASN A 267 -18.59 -4.09 -4.18
C ASN A 267 -18.92 -3.28 -2.91
N ALA A 268 -19.18 -3.97 -1.80
CA ALA A 268 -19.50 -3.37 -0.51
C ALA A 268 -18.29 -2.77 0.25
N LEU A 269 -17.05 -3.11 -0.13
CA LEU A 269 -15.85 -2.65 0.59
C LEU A 269 -15.69 -1.11 0.52
N LEU A 270 -15.94 -0.50 -0.65
CA LEU A 270 -15.85 0.97 -0.80
C LEU A 270 -16.95 1.68 -0.01
N ALA A 271 -18.17 1.13 0.02
CA ALA A 271 -19.26 1.64 0.85
C ALA A 271 -18.91 1.57 2.34
N ARG A 272 -18.36 0.46 2.81
CA ARG A 272 -17.88 0.31 4.19
C ARG A 272 -16.78 1.33 4.51
N LEU A 273 -15.82 1.51 3.61
CA LEU A 273 -14.74 2.48 3.78
C LEU A 273 -15.28 3.92 3.87
N ARG A 274 -16.24 4.30 3.02
CA ARG A 274 -16.93 5.60 3.09
C ARG A 274 -17.60 5.80 4.45
N THR A 275 -18.35 4.81 4.94
CA THR A 275 -19.02 4.89 6.24
C THR A 275 -18.02 5.13 7.36
N LEU A 276 -16.91 4.39 7.38
CA LEU A 276 -15.85 4.59 8.39
C LEU A 276 -15.24 6.00 8.29
N GLN A 277 -14.98 6.50 7.09
CA GLN A 277 -14.44 7.85 6.88
C GLN A 277 -15.36 8.97 7.38
N VAL A 278 -16.68 8.79 7.31
CA VAL A 278 -17.69 9.77 7.75
C VAL A 278 -17.92 9.68 9.26
N VAL A 279 -18.17 8.47 9.78
CA VAL A 279 -18.49 8.26 11.20
C VAL A 279 -17.32 8.65 12.10
N MET A 280 -16.08 8.39 11.67
CA MET A 280 -14.89 8.64 12.49
C MET A 280 -14.31 10.05 12.34
N ASP A 281 -14.80 10.85 11.37
CA ASP A 281 -14.42 12.26 11.23
C ASP A 281 -15.62 13.09 10.74
N PRO A 282 -16.59 13.36 11.63
CA PRO A 282 -17.77 14.14 11.30
C PRO A 282 -17.50 15.66 11.22
N GLU A 283 -16.43 16.14 11.87
CA GLU A 283 -16.16 17.58 12.04
C GLU A 283 -15.08 18.10 11.06
N GLY A 284 -14.29 17.21 10.48
CA GLY A 284 -13.20 17.56 9.58
C GLY A 284 -11.98 18.16 10.30
N VAL A 285 -10.96 18.48 9.51
CA VAL A 285 -9.64 18.88 10.02
C VAL A 285 -9.58 20.30 10.61
N LEU A 286 -10.59 21.14 10.39
CA LEU A 286 -10.62 22.51 10.94
C LEU A 286 -11.28 22.57 12.32
N MET A 287 -12.35 21.80 12.51
CA MET A 287 -13.17 21.85 13.72
C MET A 287 -12.92 20.66 14.65
N GLY A 288 -12.49 19.52 14.10
CA GLY A 288 -12.31 18.28 14.85
C GLY A 288 -11.15 18.26 15.83
N ASN A 289 -11.20 17.30 16.75
CA ASN A 289 -10.03 16.92 17.56
C ASN A 289 -9.08 16.05 16.72
N LEU A 290 -7.98 16.63 16.25
CA LEU A 290 -7.01 15.97 15.36
C LEU A 290 -6.20 14.88 16.06
N GLU A 291 -6.19 14.86 17.39
CA GLU A 291 -5.54 13.82 18.20
C GLU A 291 -6.49 12.65 18.50
N SER A 292 -7.77 12.78 18.17
CA SER A 292 -8.75 11.71 18.36
C SER A 292 -8.33 10.44 17.60
N PRO A 293 -8.36 9.27 18.25
CA PRO A 293 -8.12 7.98 17.58
C PRO A 293 -9.06 7.75 16.38
N ASP A 294 -10.30 8.23 16.46
CA ASP A 294 -11.29 8.12 15.38
C ASP A 294 -10.84 8.96 14.18
N PHE A 295 -10.51 10.23 14.41
CA PHE A 295 -10.03 11.13 13.36
C PHE A 295 -8.76 10.57 12.68
N LEU A 296 -7.79 10.10 13.47
CA LEU A 296 -6.57 9.50 12.94
C LEU A 296 -6.85 8.23 12.14
N THR A 297 -7.82 7.41 12.57
CA THR A 297 -8.30 6.25 11.83
C THR A 297 -8.93 6.68 10.49
N ALA A 298 -9.78 7.70 10.47
CA ALA A 298 -10.36 8.24 9.24
C ALA A 298 -9.27 8.73 8.27
N MET A 299 -8.24 9.40 8.79
CA MET A 299 -7.08 9.85 8.01
C MET A 299 -6.24 8.68 7.45
N THR A 300 -6.15 7.56 8.16
CA THR A 300 -5.58 6.31 7.65
C THR A 300 -6.43 5.76 6.49
N MET A 301 -7.76 5.67 6.67
CA MET A 301 -8.70 5.17 5.66
C MET A 301 -8.75 6.02 4.38
N ARG A 302 -8.37 7.30 4.43
CA ARG A 302 -8.29 8.20 3.27
C ARG A 302 -6.96 8.10 2.51
N ASP A 303 -5.95 7.47 3.09
CA ASP A 303 -4.61 7.36 2.50
C ASP A 303 -4.17 5.91 2.26
N CYS A 304 -5.05 4.94 2.53
CA CYS A 304 -4.85 3.54 2.21
C CYS A 304 -4.79 3.30 0.69
N THR A 305 -4.23 2.15 0.33
CA THR A 305 -4.16 1.66 -1.06
C THR A 305 -5.04 0.43 -1.17
N LEU A 306 -5.84 0.35 -2.22
CA LEU A 306 -6.63 -0.82 -2.57
C LEU A 306 -5.88 -1.60 -3.66
N PHE A 307 -5.56 -2.85 -3.35
CA PHE A 307 -4.92 -3.81 -4.25
C PHE A 307 -5.96 -4.82 -4.70
N LEU A 308 -6.06 -5.02 -6.02
CA LEU A 308 -6.92 -6.01 -6.64
C LEU A 308 -6.04 -7.01 -7.38
N ARG A 309 -6.30 -8.31 -7.17
CA ARG A 309 -5.79 -9.38 -8.01
C ARG A 309 -6.97 -9.99 -8.78
N ILE A 310 -6.94 -9.82 -10.09
CA ILE A 310 -8.05 -10.12 -11.00
C ILE A 310 -7.66 -11.34 -11.83
N PRO A 311 -8.25 -12.52 -11.56
CA PRO A 311 -7.89 -13.75 -12.25
C PRO A 311 -8.49 -13.79 -13.67
N ARG A 312 -7.72 -14.29 -14.64
CA ARG A 312 -8.13 -14.36 -16.06
C ARG A 312 -9.21 -15.42 -16.33
N ASP A 313 -9.34 -16.43 -15.48
CA ASP A 313 -10.35 -17.49 -15.60
C ASP A 313 -11.76 -17.05 -15.17
N GLY A 314 -11.94 -15.79 -14.76
CA GLY A 314 -13.22 -15.29 -14.25
C GLY A 314 -13.52 -15.68 -12.81
N GLY A 315 -12.52 -16.19 -12.07
CA GLY A 315 -12.61 -16.42 -10.64
C GLY A 315 -12.86 -15.14 -9.82
N PRO A 316 -13.08 -15.28 -8.50
CA PRO A 316 -13.37 -14.14 -7.63
C PRO A 316 -12.18 -13.17 -7.55
N ILE A 317 -12.46 -11.87 -7.66
CA ILE A 317 -11.45 -10.81 -7.47
C ILE A 317 -11.06 -10.75 -6.00
N GLU A 318 -9.77 -10.87 -5.74
CA GLU A 318 -9.21 -10.64 -4.42
C GLU A 318 -8.92 -9.16 -4.24
N ALA A 319 -9.54 -8.55 -3.23
CA ALA A 319 -9.45 -7.10 -2.98
C ALA A 319 -9.00 -6.82 -1.55
N ARG A 320 -7.82 -6.21 -1.40
CA ARG A 320 -7.19 -5.97 -0.09
C ARG A 320 -6.74 -4.52 0.10
N LEU A 321 -7.00 -3.98 1.29
CA LEU A 321 -6.52 -2.67 1.72
C LEU A 321 -5.14 -2.81 2.38
N GLY A 322 -4.19 -2.00 1.90
CA GLY A 322 -2.86 -1.82 2.48
C GLY A 322 -2.57 -0.34 2.80
N ASP A 323 -1.33 -0.05 3.22
CA ASP A 323 -0.89 1.28 3.70
C ASP A 323 -1.70 1.83 4.88
N LEU A 324 -2.12 0.94 5.78
CA LEU A 324 -2.94 1.25 6.96
C LEU A 324 -2.10 1.56 8.21
N ASP A 325 -1.02 2.34 8.04
CA ASP A 325 -0.11 2.69 9.13
C ASP A 325 -0.74 3.63 10.15
N LEU A 326 -0.25 3.54 11.40
CA LEU A 326 -0.57 4.49 12.45
C LEU A 326 -0.26 5.92 11.99
N LYS A 327 -1.31 6.74 11.94
CA LYS A 327 -1.18 8.19 11.78
C LYS A 327 -1.05 8.79 13.18
N ALA A 328 0.04 9.51 13.43
CA ALA A 328 0.19 10.34 14.62
C ALA A 328 -0.13 11.81 14.29
N ALA A 329 -0.89 12.47 15.18
CA ALA A 329 -1.07 13.91 15.17
C ALA A 329 0.13 14.58 15.83
N SER A 330 1.24 14.74 15.11
CA SER A 330 2.25 15.69 15.55
C SER A 330 1.76 17.11 15.31
N PRO A 331 2.16 18.11 16.12
CA PRO A 331 1.76 19.50 15.92
C PRO A 331 1.99 19.97 14.47
N LYS A 332 3.18 19.66 13.91
CA LYS A 332 3.52 19.97 12.51
C LYS A 332 2.56 19.37 11.49
N LYS A 333 2.08 18.15 11.73
CA LYS A 333 1.17 17.44 10.81
C LYS A 333 -0.26 17.97 10.92
N ALA A 334 -0.70 18.24 12.14
CA ALA A 334 -1.98 18.88 12.40
C ALA A 334 -2.06 20.27 11.74
N ASP A 335 -1.01 21.08 11.91
CA ASP A 335 -0.87 22.39 11.28
C ASP A 335 -0.86 22.29 9.75
N TYR A 336 -0.17 21.28 9.21
CA TYR A 336 -0.19 21.00 7.77
C TYR A 336 -1.60 20.68 7.28
N TRP A 337 -2.34 19.80 7.94
CA TRP A 337 -3.71 19.45 7.54
C TRP A 337 -4.65 20.66 7.57
N ARG A 338 -4.61 21.45 8.65
CA ARG A 338 -5.41 22.68 8.79
C ARG A 338 -5.06 23.71 7.72
N ARG A 339 -3.76 23.96 7.51
CA ARG A 339 -3.30 24.93 6.50
C ARG A 339 -3.73 24.53 5.10
N VAL A 340 -3.59 23.24 4.74
CA VAL A 340 -4.03 22.76 3.44
C VAL A 340 -5.54 22.94 3.29
N GLU A 341 -6.34 22.57 4.30
CA GLU A 341 -7.79 22.70 4.21
C GLU A 341 -8.25 24.16 4.12
N ARG A 342 -7.71 25.05 4.95
CA ARG A 342 -7.98 26.49 4.85
C ARG A 342 -7.63 27.02 3.47
N GLN A 343 -6.46 26.65 2.95
CA GLN A 343 -6.06 27.04 1.61
C GLN A 343 -7.06 26.58 0.54
N LEU A 344 -7.57 25.35 0.61
CA LEU A 344 -8.56 24.85 -0.36
C LEU A 344 -9.87 25.66 -0.34
N ILE A 345 -10.23 26.20 0.82
CA ILE A 345 -11.42 27.03 1.03
C ILE A 345 -11.14 28.47 0.58
N ASP A 346 -10.16 29.12 1.20
CA ASP A 346 -9.88 30.55 1.10
C ASP A 346 -9.45 30.96 -0.32
N ASP A 347 -8.68 30.11 -1.01
CA ASP A 347 -8.23 30.36 -2.39
C ASP A 347 -9.28 29.93 -3.44
N GLY A 348 -10.45 29.42 -3.03
CA GLY A 348 -11.56 29.07 -3.92
C GLY A 348 -11.40 27.76 -4.70
N TRP A 349 -10.57 26.82 -4.23
CA TRP A 349 -10.31 25.56 -4.95
C TRP A 349 -11.52 24.62 -4.97
N TYR A 350 -12.31 24.60 -3.90
CA TYR A 350 -13.58 23.87 -3.84
C TYR A 350 -14.63 24.44 -4.78
N THR A 351 -14.79 25.77 -4.78
CA THR A 351 -15.82 26.52 -5.49
C THR A 351 -15.47 26.82 -6.95
N ALA A 352 -14.21 26.56 -7.35
CA ALA A 352 -13.67 26.90 -8.67
C ALA A 352 -13.82 28.40 -9.01
N ILE A 353 -13.62 29.26 -8.01
CA ILE A 353 -13.58 30.73 -8.14
C ILE A 353 -12.21 31.23 -7.69
N GLY A 354 -11.90 32.52 -7.90
CA GLY A 354 -10.65 33.12 -7.45
C GLY A 354 -9.43 32.46 -8.08
N ARG A 355 -8.43 32.09 -7.27
CA ARG A 355 -7.25 31.34 -7.77
C ARG A 355 -7.66 29.96 -8.29
N GLY A 356 -8.72 29.37 -7.74
CA GLY A 356 -9.29 28.10 -8.19
C GLY A 356 -9.97 28.14 -9.56
N ALA A 357 -10.22 29.33 -10.13
CA ALA A 357 -10.80 29.52 -11.47
C ALA A 357 -9.75 29.35 -12.58
N ALA A 358 -8.48 29.67 -12.32
CA ALA A 358 -7.40 29.65 -13.32
C ALA A 358 -7.00 28.24 -13.81
N VAL A 359 -7.59 27.19 -13.23
CA VAL A 359 -7.42 25.80 -13.68
C VAL A 359 -8.69 25.37 -14.42
N GLU A 360 -8.80 25.84 -15.66
CA GLU A 360 -9.78 25.36 -16.64
C GLU A 360 -9.25 24.06 -17.26
N SER A 361 -9.45 22.93 -16.56
CA SER A 361 -9.45 21.63 -17.21
C SER A 361 -10.88 21.12 -17.18
N GLU A 362 -11.52 21.16 -18.35
CA GLU A 362 -12.96 21.07 -18.65
C GLU A 362 -13.73 19.82 -18.17
N GLU A 363 -13.22 18.96 -17.27
CA GLU A 363 -13.93 17.74 -16.85
C GLU A 363 -13.89 17.43 -15.34
N ARG A 364 -13.41 18.34 -14.49
CA ARG A 364 -13.04 17.99 -13.12
C ARG A 364 -14.03 18.47 -12.06
N CYS A 365 -15.01 17.61 -11.82
CA CYS A 365 -15.90 17.50 -10.65
C CYS A 365 -16.69 18.78 -10.29
N GLN A 366 -18.00 18.75 -10.54
CA GLN A 366 -19.06 19.69 -10.11
C GLN A 366 -20.25 18.87 -9.58
N LEU A 367 -20.03 18.28 -8.40
CA LEU A 367 -20.63 17.08 -7.79
C LEU A 367 -22.16 16.87 -7.87
N SER A 368 -22.59 15.62 -8.11
CA SER A 368 -23.77 15.00 -7.46
C SER A 368 -23.31 13.99 -6.39
N GLN A 369 -24.20 13.56 -5.48
CA GLN A 369 -23.88 12.81 -4.25
C GLN A 369 -24.36 11.36 -4.25
#